data_AF-A0A6G6PQL4-F1
#
_entry.id   AF-A0A6G6PQL4-F1
#
_cell.length_a   1.000
_cell.length_b   1.000
_cell.length_c   1.000
_cell.angle_alpha   90.00
_cell.angle_beta   90.00
_cell.angle_gamma   90.00
#
_symmetry.space_group_name_H-M   'P 1'
#
loop_
_entity.id
_entity.type
_entity.pdbx_description
1 polymer ?
#
loop_
_entity_poly.entity_id
_entity_poly.type
_entity_poly.pdbx_seq_one_letter_code
_entity_poly.pdbx_strand_id
1 'polypeptide(L)'
;MELPILDWHDGGGASQEVFCWPVASDYSLRASIATIKQESYLKRYAEGERLAILLNDQPLLLTDTKAFECRLELAGDHVQFSAQQFCMVKVPKPSVKLMNFIFLDDRWAVKNYFITEECKLPANQAGLVYVLNGEWEISGANCHLMAQGQGAWWLPDIGEGVIKPLSTDSKLIWIELLPR
;
A
#
# COMPACT_ATOMS: atom_id res chain seq x y z
N MET A 1 11.83 -4.81 -13.58
CA MET A 1 10.62 -5.17 -14.35
C MET A 1 9.48 -4.36 -13.76
N GLU A 2 8.64 -3.74 -14.59
CA GLU A 2 7.52 -2.92 -14.11
C GLU A 2 6.28 -3.78 -13.84
N LEU A 3 5.46 -3.38 -12.87
CA LEU A 3 4.22 -4.09 -12.53
C LEU A 3 3.18 -3.95 -13.66
N PRO A 4 2.45 -5.02 -14.02
CA PRO A 4 1.45 -4.97 -15.08
C PRO A 4 0.35 -3.96 -14.74
N ILE A 5 -0.02 -3.14 -15.73
CA ILE A 5 -1.06 -2.11 -15.61
C ILE A 5 -2.39 -2.69 -16.09
N LEU A 6 -3.42 -2.55 -15.28
CA LEU A 6 -4.80 -2.88 -15.61
C LEU A 6 -5.66 -1.62 -15.54
N ASP A 7 -6.13 -1.15 -16.70
CA ASP A 7 -7.05 -0.01 -16.77
C ASP A 7 -8.40 -0.33 -16.14
N TRP A 8 -8.99 0.66 -15.47
CA TRP A 8 -10.32 0.54 -14.90
C TRP A 8 -11.39 0.64 -15.99
N HIS A 9 -12.49 -0.09 -15.82
CA HIS A 9 -13.55 -0.16 -16.82
C HIS A 9 -14.22 1.21 -17.11
N ASP A 10 -14.19 2.11 -16.13
CA ASP A 10 -14.81 3.44 -16.19
C ASP A 10 -13.83 4.52 -16.70
N GLY A 11 -12.59 4.13 -17.03
CA GLY A 11 -11.53 5.07 -17.40
C GLY A 11 -11.05 5.94 -16.23
N GLY A 12 -11.49 5.66 -15.00
CA GLY A 12 -11.20 6.44 -13.79
C GLY A 12 -9.71 6.47 -13.42
N GLY A 13 -9.00 5.43 -13.83
CA GLY A 13 -7.61 5.19 -13.49
C GLY A 13 -7.13 3.84 -13.98
N ALA A 14 -6.04 3.38 -13.36
CA ALA A 14 -5.48 2.06 -13.58
C ALA A 14 -4.92 1.50 -12.27
N SER A 15 -4.81 0.18 -12.18
CA SER A 15 -4.20 -0.51 -11.05
C SER A 15 -3.00 -1.35 -11.48
N GLN A 16 -2.00 -1.39 -10.61
CA GLN A 16 -0.86 -2.28 -10.69
C GLN A 16 -0.90 -3.21 -9.48
N GLU A 17 -1.04 -4.51 -9.72
CA GLU A 17 -1.02 -5.48 -8.63
C GLU A 17 0.42 -5.69 -8.14
N VAL A 18 0.64 -5.52 -6.84
CA VAL A 18 1.93 -5.79 -6.19
C VAL A 18 2.02 -7.26 -5.81
N PHE A 19 1.00 -7.78 -5.11
CA PHE A 19 0.85 -9.20 -4.82
C PHE A 19 -0.58 -9.58 -4.42
N CYS A 20 -0.88 -10.88 -4.49
CA CYS A 20 -2.10 -11.50 -3.98
C CYS A 20 -1.72 -12.85 -3.38
N TRP A 21 -2.08 -13.12 -2.12
CA TRP A 21 -1.68 -14.33 -1.41
C TRP A 21 -2.82 -14.96 -0.57
N PRO A 22 -3.13 -16.26 -0.76
CA PRO A 22 -2.76 -17.06 -1.94
C PRO A 22 -3.32 -16.45 -3.23
N VAL A 23 -2.80 -16.85 -4.40
CA VAL A 23 -3.34 -16.44 -5.70
C VAL A 23 -4.65 -17.20 -5.98
N ALA A 24 -5.70 -16.82 -5.27
CA ALA A 24 -7.01 -17.46 -5.32
C ALA A 24 -8.11 -16.44 -5.00
N SER A 25 -9.37 -16.85 -5.13
CA SER A 25 -10.52 -16.00 -4.79
C SER A 25 -10.64 -15.77 -3.28
N ASP A 26 -10.18 -16.71 -2.48
CA ASP A 26 -10.13 -16.72 -1.01
C ASP A 26 -8.77 -16.25 -0.46
N TYR A 27 -8.15 -15.30 -1.18
CA TYR A 27 -6.89 -14.69 -0.76
C TYR A 27 -7.00 -14.11 0.65
N SER A 28 -5.90 -14.15 1.40
CA SER A 28 -5.81 -13.56 2.75
C SER A 28 -5.22 -12.17 2.74
N LEU A 29 -4.39 -11.85 1.75
CA LEU A 29 -3.68 -10.58 1.60
C LEU A 29 -3.63 -10.17 0.13
N ARG A 30 -3.81 -8.89 -0.16
CA ARG A 30 -3.65 -8.34 -1.51
C ARG A 30 -3.15 -6.89 -1.44
N ALA A 31 -2.13 -6.58 -2.22
CA ALA A 31 -1.63 -5.22 -2.35
C ALA A 31 -1.69 -4.76 -3.81
N SER A 32 -2.19 -3.55 -4.05
CA SER A 32 -2.17 -2.92 -5.36
C SER A 32 -1.93 -1.42 -5.25
N ILE A 33 -1.44 -0.82 -6.33
CA ILE A 33 -1.25 0.62 -6.47
C ILE A 33 -2.22 1.11 -7.53
N ALA A 34 -3.06 2.07 -7.18
CA ALA A 34 -3.97 2.74 -8.11
C ALA A 34 -3.37 4.07 -8.55
N THR A 35 -3.36 4.34 -9.85
CA THR A 35 -3.19 5.68 -10.42
C THR A 35 -4.55 6.20 -10.83
N ILE A 36 -5.05 7.22 -10.14
CA ILE A 36 -6.41 7.75 -10.27
C ILE A 36 -6.35 9.10 -10.99
N LYS A 37 -7.09 9.22 -12.09
CA LYS A 37 -7.04 10.38 -13.00
C LYS A 37 -8.30 11.24 -12.90
N GLN A 38 -9.41 10.66 -12.48
CA GLN A 38 -10.69 11.34 -12.34
C GLN A 38 -11.51 10.69 -11.21
N GLU A 39 -12.63 11.29 -10.87
CA GLU A 39 -13.55 10.72 -9.88
C GLU A 39 -14.02 9.33 -10.31
N SER A 40 -14.06 8.40 -9.35
CA SER A 40 -14.37 6.99 -9.61
C SER A 40 -14.70 6.29 -8.28
N TYR A 41 -14.83 4.97 -8.31
CA TYR A 41 -15.10 4.12 -7.15
C TYR A 41 -13.98 3.12 -6.95
N LEU A 42 -13.56 2.95 -5.69
CA LEU A 42 -12.67 1.86 -5.36
C LEU A 42 -13.39 0.51 -5.55
N LYS A 43 -12.67 -0.47 -6.08
CA LYS A 43 -13.17 -1.84 -6.23
C LYS A 43 -13.67 -2.38 -4.88
N ARG A 44 -14.86 -2.97 -4.84
CA ARG A 44 -15.34 -3.69 -3.66
C ARG A 44 -14.80 -5.11 -3.64
N TYR A 45 -14.54 -5.61 -2.45
CA TYR A 45 -14.19 -7.00 -2.19
C TYR A 45 -15.30 -7.67 -1.37
N ALA A 46 -15.34 -9.00 -1.38
CA ALA A 46 -16.40 -9.76 -0.70
C ALA A 46 -16.30 -9.66 0.83
N GLU A 47 -15.08 -9.50 1.34
CA GLU A 47 -14.76 -9.49 2.77
C GLU A 47 -13.42 -8.75 3.00
N GLY A 48 -13.06 -8.62 4.28
CA GLY A 48 -11.80 -8.01 4.72
C GLY A 48 -11.85 -6.50 4.91
N GLU A 49 -10.70 -6.00 5.34
CA GLU A 49 -10.42 -4.59 5.59
C GLU A 49 -9.49 -4.05 4.50
N ARG A 50 -9.60 -2.74 4.24
CA ARG A 50 -8.71 -1.98 3.37
C ARG A 50 -7.94 -0.99 4.21
N LEU A 51 -6.61 -1.07 4.16
CA LEU A 51 -5.72 0.03 4.46
C LEU A 51 -5.40 0.77 3.14
N ALA A 52 -5.82 2.03 3.04
CA ALA A 52 -5.58 2.89 1.90
C ALA A 52 -4.52 3.94 2.27
N ILE A 53 -3.43 4.04 1.50
CA ILE A 53 -2.31 4.95 1.79
C ILE A 53 -2.00 5.83 0.57
N LEU A 54 -2.00 7.14 0.76
CA LEU A 54 -1.64 8.11 -0.27
C LEU A 54 -0.13 8.06 -0.54
N LEU A 55 0.28 7.92 -1.82
CA LEU A 55 1.67 7.71 -2.20
C LEU A 55 2.36 8.94 -2.81
N ASN A 56 1.62 10.01 -3.04
CA ASN A 56 2.15 11.28 -3.53
C ASN A 56 1.39 12.45 -2.92
N ASP A 57 1.97 13.65 -2.95
CA ASP A 57 1.36 14.86 -2.37
C ASP A 57 0.24 15.43 -3.27
N GLN A 58 -0.68 14.57 -3.70
CA GLN A 58 -1.89 14.93 -4.43
C GLN A 58 -3.10 14.56 -3.59
N PRO A 59 -3.86 15.56 -3.08
CA PRO A 59 -4.94 15.29 -2.16
C PRO A 59 -6.05 14.49 -2.83
N LEU A 60 -6.77 13.70 -2.06
CA LEU A 60 -7.98 13.01 -2.48
C LEU A 60 -8.99 13.00 -1.34
N LEU A 61 -10.26 12.88 -1.70
CA LEU A 61 -11.36 12.70 -0.75
C LEU A 61 -12.00 11.34 -0.98
N LEU A 62 -12.02 10.52 0.06
CA LEU A 62 -12.76 9.26 0.12
C LEU A 62 -14.10 9.51 0.80
N THR A 63 -15.18 9.11 0.16
CA THR A 63 -16.53 9.23 0.74
C THR A 63 -17.36 7.98 0.50
N ASP A 64 -18.31 7.70 1.38
CA ASP A 64 -19.37 6.71 1.14
C ASP A 64 -20.78 7.31 1.31
N THR A 65 -21.80 6.46 1.18
CA THR A 65 -23.21 6.86 1.31
C THR A 65 -23.72 6.89 2.76
N LYS A 66 -22.90 6.51 3.75
CA LYS A 66 -23.26 6.29 5.15
C LYS A 66 -22.44 7.18 6.12
N ALA A 67 -22.03 8.36 5.65
CA ALA A 67 -21.31 9.39 6.41
C ALA A 67 -19.81 9.12 6.67
N PHE A 68 -19.19 8.18 5.96
CA PHE A 68 -17.73 8.14 5.87
C PHE A 68 -17.25 9.26 4.95
N GLU A 69 -16.40 10.13 5.48
CA GLU A 69 -15.65 11.13 4.72
C GLU A 69 -14.23 11.18 5.28
N CYS A 70 -13.23 10.97 4.42
CA CYS A 70 -11.83 10.98 4.80
C CYS A 70 -11.01 11.70 3.72
N ARG A 71 -10.28 12.73 4.14
CA ARG A 71 -9.39 13.51 3.28
C ARG A 71 -7.95 13.08 3.54
N LEU A 72 -7.24 12.70 2.49
CA LEU A 72 -5.80 12.43 2.52
C LEU A 72 -5.11 13.53 1.70
N GLU A 73 -4.07 14.15 2.22
CA GLU A 73 -3.44 15.34 1.62
C GLU A 73 -1.96 15.14 1.29
N LEU A 74 -1.23 14.46 2.16
CA LEU A 74 0.22 14.26 2.06
C LEU A 74 0.56 12.79 1.84
N ALA A 75 1.68 12.54 1.16
CA ALA A 75 2.20 11.18 1.00
C ALA A 75 2.45 10.54 2.38
N GLY A 76 1.86 9.36 2.61
CA GLY A 76 1.85 8.64 3.89
C GLY A 76 0.55 8.77 4.68
N ASP A 77 -0.31 9.74 4.36
CA ASP A 77 -1.67 9.83 4.91
C ASP A 77 -2.42 8.55 4.57
N HIS A 78 -3.15 8.01 5.55
CA HIS A 78 -3.82 6.73 5.39
C HIS A 78 -5.12 6.65 6.17
N VAL A 79 -5.98 5.72 5.75
CA VAL A 79 -7.20 5.36 6.44
C VAL A 79 -7.46 3.87 6.30
N GLN A 80 -8.05 3.28 7.35
CA GLN A 80 -8.54 1.91 7.32
C GLN A 80 -10.06 1.89 7.37
N PHE A 81 -10.68 1.07 6.51
CA PHE A 81 -12.12 0.86 6.46
C PHE A 81 -12.45 -0.46 5.76
N SER A 82 -13.71 -0.92 5.85
CA SER A 82 -14.12 -2.18 5.24
C SER A 82 -13.91 -2.22 3.73
N ALA A 83 -13.31 -3.31 3.23
CA ALA A 83 -13.08 -3.52 1.80
C ALA A 83 -14.39 -3.75 1.01
N GLN A 84 -15.49 -4.01 1.71
CA GLN A 84 -16.84 -4.16 1.14
C GLN A 84 -17.52 -2.80 0.89
N GLN A 85 -17.01 -1.73 1.50
CA GLN A 85 -17.61 -0.40 1.42
C GLN A 85 -17.57 0.13 -0.01
N PHE A 86 -18.70 0.69 -0.47
CA PHE A 86 -18.78 1.36 -1.76
C PHE A 86 -18.21 2.78 -1.64
N CYS A 87 -16.88 2.87 -1.73
CA CYS A 87 -16.14 4.11 -1.53
C CYS A 87 -15.93 4.84 -2.86
N MET A 88 -16.45 6.05 -2.94
CA MET A 88 -16.13 7.00 -4.01
C MET A 88 -14.78 7.67 -3.71
N VAL A 89 -13.99 7.92 -4.75
CA VAL A 89 -12.77 8.72 -4.69
C VAL A 89 -12.99 9.96 -5.52
N LYS A 90 -12.81 11.13 -4.90
CA LYS A 90 -12.78 12.42 -5.58
C LYS A 90 -11.35 12.93 -5.62
N VAL A 91 -10.90 13.28 -6.82
CA VAL A 91 -9.55 13.79 -7.05
C VAL A 91 -9.63 15.21 -7.61
N PRO A 92 -9.11 16.24 -6.91
CA PRO A 92 -9.12 17.61 -7.39
C PRO A 92 -8.12 17.85 -8.52
N LYS A 93 -7.12 16.97 -8.67
CA LYS A 93 -6.13 16.98 -9.75
C LYS A 93 -5.89 15.55 -10.25
N PRO A 94 -5.66 15.37 -11.56
CA PRO A 94 -5.32 14.06 -12.12
C PRO A 94 -3.94 13.60 -11.63
N SER A 95 -3.74 12.28 -11.49
CA SER A 95 -2.49 11.61 -11.08
C SER A 95 -2.30 11.43 -9.56
N VAL A 96 -3.37 11.12 -8.83
CA VAL A 96 -3.28 10.60 -7.46
C VAL A 96 -2.76 9.16 -7.48
N LYS A 97 -1.79 8.83 -6.64
CA LYS A 97 -1.32 7.45 -6.44
C LYS A 97 -1.74 6.93 -5.08
N LEU A 98 -2.47 5.82 -5.03
CA LEU A 98 -3.02 5.25 -3.80
C LEU A 98 -2.65 3.77 -3.68
N MET A 99 -1.99 3.38 -2.59
CA MET A 99 -1.82 1.98 -2.23
C MET A 99 -3.11 1.47 -1.59
N ASN A 100 -3.58 0.32 -2.07
CA ASN A 100 -4.66 -0.44 -1.46
C ASN A 100 -4.07 -1.74 -0.91
N PHE A 101 -4.17 -1.90 0.40
CA PHE A 101 -3.78 -3.12 1.09
C PHE A 101 -5.03 -3.78 1.68
N ILE A 102 -5.43 -4.92 1.11
CA ILE A 102 -6.61 -5.68 1.51
C ILE A 102 -6.16 -6.88 2.34
N PHE A 103 -6.79 -7.09 3.48
CA PHE A 103 -6.46 -8.20 4.39
C PHE A 103 -7.70 -8.70 5.12
N LEU A 104 -7.68 -9.96 5.51
CA LEU A 104 -8.70 -10.54 6.39
C LEU A 104 -8.30 -10.28 7.85
N ASP A 105 -9.10 -9.50 8.56
CA ASP A 105 -8.83 -9.00 9.91
C ASP A 105 -9.03 -10.05 11.02
N ASP A 106 -9.68 -11.17 10.70
CA ASP A 106 -9.75 -12.38 11.51
C ASP A 106 -8.44 -13.19 11.48
N ARG A 107 -7.64 -13.06 10.42
CA ARG A 107 -6.35 -13.77 10.22
C ARG A 107 -5.13 -12.90 10.47
N TRP A 108 -5.24 -11.60 10.24
CA TRP A 108 -4.11 -10.68 10.27
C TRP A 108 -4.39 -9.47 11.15
N ALA A 109 -3.39 -9.10 11.95
CA ALA A 109 -3.26 -7.75 12.48
C ALA A 109 -2.26 -6.99 11.61
N VAL A 110 -2.67 -5.81 11.14
CA VAL A 110 -1.88 -4.96 10.25
C VAL A 110 -1.51 -3.69 10.97
N LYS A 111 -0.23 -3.31 10.89
CA LYS A 111 0.24 -2.00 11.37
C LYS A 111 0.96 -1.28 10.25
N ASN A 112 0.80 0.04 10.22
CA ASN A 112 1.41 0.91 9.24
C ASN A 112 2.34 1.90 9.93
N TYR A 113 3.55 2.01 9.43
CA TYR A 113 4.57 2.92 9.95
C TYR A 113 5.14 3.77 8.84
N PHE A 114 5.51 4.99 9.21
CA PHE A 114 6.27 5.89 8.37
C PHE A 114 7.69 5.95 8.90
N ILE A 115 8.64 5.44 8.13
CA ILE A 115 10.03 5.22 8.54
C ILE A 115 10.93 6.21 7.81
N THR A 116 11.78 6.89 8.57
CA THR A 116 12.81 7.84 8.07
C THR A 116 14.21 7.48 8.57
N GLU A 117 14.35 6.40 9.32
CA GLU A 117 15.57 5.95 9.96
C GLU A 117 15.83 4.47 9.66
N GLU A 118 17.02 4.00 10.01
CA GLU A 118 17.40 2.59 9.87
C GLU A 118 16.48 1.68 10.71
N CYS A 119 16.01 0.59 10.12
CA CYS A 119 15.16 -0.41 10.78
C CYS A 119 15.66 -1.83 10.47
N LYS A 120 15.58 -2.71 11.46
CA LYS A 120 15.85 -4.14 11.26
C LYS A 120 14.66 -4.81 10.58
N LEU A 121 14.93 -5.71 9.64
CA LEU A 121 13.93 -6.63 9.13
C LEU A 121 13.54 -7.60 10.26
N PRO A 122 12.24 -7.70 10.60
CA PRO A 122 11.78 -8.56 11.67
C PRO A 122 11.84 -10.02 11.24
N ALA A 123 12.43 -10.86 12.08
CA ALA A 123 12.34 -12.31 11.93
C ALA A 123 10.91 -12.78 12.26
N ASN A 124 10.43 -13.83 11.57
CA ASN A 124 9.12 -14.45 11.80
C ASN A 124 7.91 -13.55 11.58
N GLN A 125 8.05 -12.50 10.77
CA GLN A 125 6.94 -11.61 10.40
C GLN A 125 6.87 -11.41 8.90
N ALA A 126 5.66 -11.24 8.37
CA ALA A 126 5.47 -10.82 6.99
C ALA A 126 5.33 -9.29 6.93
N GLY A 127 5.58 -8.72 5.76
CA GLY A 127 5.44 -7.29 5.60
C GLY A 127 5.58 -6.81 4.18
N LEU A 128 5.34 -5.51 4.02
CA LEU A 128 5.57 -4.78 2.78
C LEU A 128 6.22 -3.44 3.12
N VAL A 129 7.16 -3.01 2.29
CA VAL A 129 7.75 -1.67 2.32
C VAL A 129 7.60 -0.99 0.96
N TYR A 130 7.46 0.33 0.98
CA TYR A 130 7.38 1.16 -0.23
C TYR A 130 8.08 2.50 -0.03
N VAL A 131 8.99 2.84 -0.92
CA VAL A 131 9.78 4.08 -0.87
C VAL A 131 8.94 5.25 -1.41
N LEU A 132 8.58 6.17 -0.52
CA LEU A 132 7.89 7.41 -0.87
C LEU A 132 8.85 8.48 -1.39
N ASN A 133 10.05 8.55 -0.82
CA ASN A 133 11.09 9.50 -1.22
C ASN A 133 12.49 8.96 -0.91
N GLY A 134 13.48 9.43 -1.66
CA GLY A 134 14.88 9.06 -1.49
C GLY A 134 15.21 7.64 -1.96
N GLU A 135 16.31 7.11 -1.44
CA GLU A 135 16.83 5.79 -1.75
C GLU A 135 17.13 5.03 -0.45
N TRP A 136 16.90 3.72 -0.48
CA TRP A 136 17.05 2.85 0.67
C TRP A 136 17.89 1.65 0.31
N GLU A 137 18.91 1.38 1.11
CA GLU A 137 19.66 0.13 1.06
C GLU A 137 18.91 -0.93 1.86
N ILE A 138 18.87 -2.16 1.33
CA ILE A 138 18.29 -3.32 2.00
C ILE A 138 19.29 -4.49 1.99
N SER A 139 19.48 -5.09 3.16
CA SER A 139 20.23 -6.33 3.35
C SER A 139 19.30 -7.45 3.78
N GLY A 140 19.70 -8.71 3.58
CA GLY A 140 18.86 -9.88 3.88
C GLY A 140 17.82 -10.21 2.79
N ALA A 141 17.78 -9.44 1.70
CA ALA A 141 16.94 -9.66 0.53
C ALA A 141 17.79 -9.80 -0.75
N ASN A 142 17.17 -10.30 -1.83
CA ASN A 142 17.80 -10.38 -3.16
C ASN A 142 17.95 -9.00 -3.84
N CYS A 143 17.21 -8.01 -3.35
CA CYS A 143 17.37 -6.62 -3.75
C CYS A 143 18.33 -5.94 -2.76
N HIS A 144 19.15 -5.00 -3.23
CA HIS A 144 20.07 -4.23 -2.38
C HIS A 144 19.75 -2.75 -2.30
N LEU A 145 18.97 -2.22 -3.25
CA LEU A 145 18.65 -0.80 -3.35
C LEU A 145 17.20 -0.62 -3.81
N MET A 146 16.46 0.25 -3.13
CA MET A 146 15.11 0.66 -3.52
C MET A 146 15.06 2.18 -3.66
N ALA A 147 14.69 2.66 -4.83
CA ALA A 147 14.45 4.07 -5.10
C ALA A 147 12.96 4.43 -4.95
N GLN A 148 12.64 5.72 -5.00
CA GLN A 148 11.26 6.21 -4.99
C GLN A 148 10.34 5.44 -5.96
N GLY A 149 9.19 5.01 -5.46
CA GLY A 149 8.22 4.24 -6.23
C GLY A 149 8.49 2.73 -6.28
N GLN A 150 9.57 2.27 -5.66
CA GLN A 150 9.90 0.87 -5.51
C GLN A 150 9.59 0.39 -4.09
N GLY A 151 9.59 -0.92 -3.91
CA GLY A 151 9.27 -1.54 -2.63
C GLY A 151 9.62 -3.03 -2.64
N ALA A 152 9.37 -3.67 -1.52
CA ALA A 152 9.55 -5.10 -1.32
C ALA A 152 8.43 -5.63 -0.43
N TRP A 153 8.15 -6.92 -0.53
CA TRP A 153 7.27 -7.62 0.40
C TRP A 153 7.90 -8.97 0.74
N TRP A 154 7.55 -9.51 1.89
CA TRP A 154 8.14 -10.74 2.38
C TRP A 154 7.16 -11.56 3.23
N LEU A 155 7.43 -12.85 3.30
CA LEU A 155 6.78 -13.80 4.19
C LEU A 155 7.63 -14.00 5.46
N PRO A 156 7.11 -14.67 6.50
CA PRO A 156 7.78 -14.81 7.80
C PRO A 156 9.15 -15.50 7.79
N ASP A 157 9.56 -16.07 6.67
CA ASP A 157 10.83 -16.76 6.47
C ASP A 157 11.96 -15.87 5.92
N ILE A 158 11.77 -14.54 5.88
CA ILE A 158 12.84 -13.62 5.48
C ILE A 158 14.07 -13.75 6.38
N GLY A 159 15.26 -13.69 5.78
CA GLY A 159 16.51 -13.64 6.51
C GLY A 159 16.65 -12.37 7.34
N GLU A 160 17.49 -12.41 8.37
CA GLU A 160 17.84 -11.20 9.12
C GLU A 160 18.49 -10.18 8.19
N GLY A 161 18.11 -8.92 8.37
CA GLY A 161 18.62 -7.82 7.56
C GLY A 161 18.22 -6.47 8.10
N VAL A 162 18.55 -5.44 7.33
CA VAL A 162 18.36 -4.04 7.70
C VAL A 162 17.90 -3.28 6.46
N ILE A 163 16.96 -2.35 6.66
CA ILE A 163 16.57 -1.35 5.68
C ILE A 163 17.05 0.02 6.19
N LYS A 164 17.88 0.70 5.39
CA LYS A 164 18.58 1.92 5.80
C LYS A 164 18.38 3.05 4.77
N PRO A 165 18.06 4.28 5.20
CA PRO A 165 17.98 5.41 4.29
C PRO A 165 19.38 5.83 3.81
N LEU A 166 19.50 6.21 2.54
CA LEU A 166 20.74 6.75 1.96
C LEU A 166 20.79 8.27 1.96
N SER A 167 19.68 8.94 2.24
CA SER A 167 19.58 10.40 2.34
C SER A 167 18.69 10.84 3.51
N THR A 168 18.86 12.07 3.99
CA THR A 168 18.11 12.61 5.14
C THR A 168 16.64 12.89 4.84
N ASP A 169 16.27 13.00 3.57
CA ASP A 169 14.89 13.19 3.11
C ASP A 169 14.20 11.86 2.74
N SER A 170 14.88 10.73 2.91
CA SER A 170 14.35 9.41 2.61
C SER A 170 13.14 9.07 3.49
N LYS A 171 12.08 8.56 2.85
CA LYS A 171 10.79 8.24 3.48
C LYS A 171 10.27 6.91 2.97
N LEU A 172 9.87 6.04 3.88
CA LEU A 172 9.43 4.68 3.60
C LEU A 172 8.11 4.39 4.32
N ILE A 173 7.14 3.82 3.60
CA ILE A 173 5.98 3.16 4.22
C ILE A 173 6.40 1.75 4.61
N TRP A 174 6.04 1.33 5.81
CA TRP A 174 6.20 -0.03 6.30
C TRP A 174 4.88 -0.59 6.80
N ILE A 175 4.41 -1.66 6.17
CA ILE A 175 3.24 -2.43 6.59
C ILE A 175 3.72 -3.71 7.25
N GLU A 176 3.54 -3.82 8.57
CA GLU A 176 3.81 -5.02 9.38
C GLU A 176 2.57 -5.92 9.39
N LEU A 177 2.77 -7.23 9.17
CA LEU A 177 1.72 -8.23 9.18
C LEU A 177 1.99 -9.26 10.28
N LEU A 178 1.07 -9.32 11.25
CA LEU A 178 1.12 -10.26 12.36
C LEU A 178 -0.02 -11.27 12.24
N PRO A 179 0.25 -12.58 12.31
CA PRO A 179 -0.80 -13.60 12.41
C PRO A 179 -1.65 -13.38 13.66
N ARG A 180 -2.95 -13.68 13.57
CA ARG A 180 -3.87 -13.76 14.71
C ARG A 180 -4.12 -15.18 15.17
#